data_AF-A0A1L5PGL3-F1
#
_entry.id   AF-A0A1L5PGL3-F1
#
_cell.length_a   1.000
_cell.length_b   1.000
_cell.length_c   1.000
_cell.angle_alpha   90.00
_cell.angle_beta   90.00
_cell.angle_gamma   90.00
#
_symmetry.space_group_name_H-M   'P 1'
#
loop_
_entity.id
_entity.type
_entity.pdbx_description
1 polymer ?
#
loop_
_entity_poly.entity_id
_entity_poly.type
_entity_poly.pdbx_seq_one_letter_code
_entity_poly.pdbx_strand_id
1 'polypeptide(L)' 'MEELRSITISNERLDDCRDVVEPDLQDLIRTTIASGFSAEEVLIAISELVAEDFAAVVKTPCVH' A
#
# COMPACT_ATOMS: atom_id res chain seq x y z
N MET A 1 -21.43 -2.38 21.13
CA MET A 1 -20.27 -3.03 20.49
C MET A 1 -20.42 -2.80 19.01
N GLU A 2 -19.51 -2.03 18.42
CA GLU A 2 -19.51 -1.83 16.96
C GLU A 2 -18.98 -3.11 16.34
N GLU A 3 -19.85 -3.89 15.70
CA GLU A 3 -19.43 -5.11 15.03
C GLU A 3 -18.39 -4.75 13.98
N LEU A 4 -17.17 -5.26 14.19
CA LEU A 4 -16.07 -5.21 13.25
C LEU A 4 -16.49 -5.98 12.00
N ARG A 5 -17.22 -5.34 11.08
CA ARG A 5 -17.48 -5.87 9.75
C ARG A 5 -16.13 -6.07 9.07
N SER A 6 -15.70 -7.33 9.03
CA SER A 6 -14.54 -7.78 8.26
C SER A 6 -14.85 -7.57 6.78
N ILE A 7 -13.94 -6.90 6.07
CA ILE A 7 -14.01 -6.76 4.62
C ILE A 7 -13.29 -7.97 4.05
N THR A 8 -14.02 -8.81 3.33
CA THR A 8 -13.42 -9.89 2.53
C THR A 8 -13.09 -9.33 1.15
N ILE A 9 -11.82 -9.44 0.75
CA ILE A 9 -11.34 -9.00 -0.57
C ILE A 9 -11.00 -10.26 -1.35
N SER A 10 -11.58 -10.43 -2.53
CA SER A 10 -11.24 -11.57 -3.39
C SER A 10 -9.87 -11.38 -4.04
N ASN A 11 -9.20 -12.49 -4.33
CA ASN A 11 -7.92 -12.47 -5.06
C ASN A 11 -8.02 -11.70 -6.39
N GLU A 12 -9.09 -11.90 -7.17
CA GLU A 12 -9.31 -11.19 -8.44
C GLU A 12 -9.36 -9.67 -8.25
N ARG A 13 -10.10 -9.18 -7.24
CA ARG A 13 -10.17 -7.75 -6.94
C ARG A 13 -8.86 -7.19 -6.40
N LEU A 14 -8.06 -8.02 -5.72
CA LEU A 14 -6.75 -7.63 -5.23
C LEU A 14 -5.74 -7.53 -6.38
N ASP A 15 -5.77 -8.45 -7.35
CA ASP A 15 -4.92 -8.41 -8.53
C ASP A 15 -5.29 -7.23 -9.44
N ASP A 16 -6.58 -7.00 -9.70
CA ASP A 16 -7.04 -5.77 -10.40
C ASP A 16 -6.51 -4.50 -9.73
N CYS A 17 -6.55 -4.46 -8.39
CA CYS A 17 -6.10 -3.32 -7.62
C CYS A 17 -4.58 -3.12 -7.76
N ARG A 18 -3.80 -4.22 -7.76
CA ARG A 18 -2.36 -4.17 -7.97
C ARG A 18 -2.00 -3.63 -9.34
N ASP A 19 -2.68 -4.09 -10.39
CA ASP A 19 -2.43 -3.63 -11.76
C ASP A 19 -2.66 -2.12 -11.91
N VAL A 20 -3.63 -1.56 -11.17
CA VAL A 20 -3.90 -0.12 -11.15
C VAL A 20 -2.90 0.66 -10.29
N VAL A 21 -2.50 0.15 -9.13
CA VAL A 21 -1.61 0.86 -8.18
C VAL A 21 -0.14 0.79 -8.59
N GLU A 22 0.29 -0.30 -9.23
CA GLU A 22 1.69 -0.51 -9.61
C GLU A 22 2.31 0.65 -10.41
N PRO A 23 1.70 1.16 -11.51
CA PRO A 23 2.33 2.23 -12.29
C PRO A 23 2.55 3.51 -11.46
N ASP A 24 1.57 3.90 -10.64
CA ASP A 24 1.65 5.09 -9.79
C ASP A 24 2.75 4.93 -8.72
N LEU A 25 2.85 3.74 -8.12
CA LEU A 25 3.90 3.43 -7.16
C LEU A 25 5.29 3.46 -7.80
N GLN A 26 5.43 2.91 -9.02
CA GLN A 26 6.70 2.96 -9.76
C GLN A 26 7.10 4.40 -10.10
N ASP A 27 6.17 5.25 -10.50
CA ASP A 27 6.45 6.65 -10.83
C ASP A 27 6.78 7.48 -9.58
N LEU A 28 6.13 7.21 -8.44
CA LEU A 28 6.51 7.77 -7.15
C LEU A 28 7.97 7.42 -6.78
N ILE A 29 8.34 6.14 -6.91
CA ILE A 29 9.70 5.67 -6.61
C ILE A 29 10.70 6.37 -7.52
N ARG A 30 10.45 6.38 -8.84
CA ARG A 30 11.35 7.02 -9.83
C ARG A 30 11.52 8.51 -9.57
N THR A 31 10.43 9.23 -9.30
CA THR A 31 10.46 10.68 -9.07
C THR A 31 11.22 11.03 -7.79
N THR A 32 11.06 10.22 -6.74
CA THR A 32 11.77 10.44 -5.47
C THR A 32 13.26 10.13 -5.61
N ILE A 33 13.63 9.07 -6.34
CA ILE A 33 15.04 8.79 -6.66
C ILE A 33 15.64 9.94 -7.49
N ALA A 34 14.91 10.44 -8.50
CA ALA A 34 15.35 11.57 -9.31
C ALA A 34 15.54 12.87 -8.49
N SER A 35 14.94 12.95 -7.30
CA SER A 35 15.10 14.06 -6.35
C SER A 35 16.38 13.93 -5.49
N GLY A 36 17.14 12.84 -5.61
CA GLY A 36 18.45 12.66 -4.97
C GLY A 36 18.52 11.59 -3.88
N PHE A 37 17.43 10.87 -3.63
CA PHE A 37 17.38 9.80 -2.63
C PHE A 37 17.81 8.44 -3.22
N SER A 38 18.40 7.59 -2.37
CA SER A 38 18.67 6.19 -2.72
C SER A 38 17.38 5.38 -2.82
N ALA A 39 17.43 4.25 -3.53
CA ALA A 39 16.29 3.35 -3.62
C ALA A 39 15.91 2.78 -2.25
N GLU A 40 16.91 2.50 -1.40
CA GLU A 40 16.74 2.00 -0.04
C GLU A 40 15.98 3.00 0.85
N GLU A 41 16.37 4.27 0.83
CA GLU A 41 15.67 5.34 1.58
C GLU A 41 14.21 5.46 1.15
N VAL A 42 13.95 5.40 -0.16
CA VAL A 42 12.60 5.52 -0.71
C VAL A 42 11.73 4.33 -0.29
N LEU A 43 12.25 3.10 -0.36
CA LEU A 43 11.51 1.89 0.01
C LEU A 43 11.22 1.83 1.51
N ILE A 44 12.17 2.24 2.36
CA ILE A 44 11.97 2.33 3.81
C ILE A 44 10.89 3.37 4.11
N ALA A 45 11.00 4.58 3.55
CA ALA A 45 10.02 5.65 3.79
C ALA A 45 8.60 5.27 3.37
N ILE A 46 8.43 4.65 2.18
CA ILE A 46 7.11 4.15 1.74
C ILE A 46 6.57 3.09 2.72
N SER A 47 7.42 2.18 3.18
CA SER A 47 7.03 1.12 4.12
C SER A 47 6.60 1.68 5.47
N GLU A 48 7.34 2.68 5.99
CA GLU A 48 7.02 3.36 7.25
C GLU A 48 5.72 4.15 7.14
N LEU A 49 5.54 4.94 6.08
CA LEU A 49 4.31 5.70 5.83
C LEU A 49 3.09 4.77 5.72
N VAL A 50 3.21 3.66 4.99
CA VAL A 50 2.13 2.66 4.90
C VAL A 50 1.87 2.01 6.27
N ALA A 51 2.91 1.69 7.05
CA ALA A 51 2.72 1.10 8.36
C ALA A 51 2.03 2.07 9.35
N GLU A 52 2.44 3.34 9.37
CA GLU A 52 1.88 4.37 10.25
C GLU A 52 0.44 4.74 9.87
N ASP A 53 0.17 4.99 8.58
CA ASP A 53 -1.14 5.42 8.11
C ASP A 53 -2.17 4.27 8.09
N PHE A 54 -1.76 3.05 7.76
CA PHE A 54 -2.70 1.92 7.65
C PHE A 54 -2.91 1.17 8.97
N ALA A 55 -2.03 1.33 9.98
CA ALA A 55 -2.28 0.80 11.33
C ALA A 55 -3.55 1.42 11.97
N ALA A 56 -3.90 2.66 11.58
CA ALA A 56 -5.08 3.35 12.10
C ALA A 56 -6.36 3.10 11.28
N VAL A 57 -6.24 2.73 9.99
CA VAL A 57 -7.37 2.82 9.04
C VAL A 57 -7.95 1.45 8.67
N VAL A 58 -7.19 0.35 8.71
CA VAL A 58 -7.66 -0.92 8.14
C VAL A 58 -8.08 -1.92 9.24
N LYS A 59 -9.37 -2.24 9.27
CA LYS A 59 -9.85 -3.51 9.86
C LYS A 59 -9.19 -4.63 9.05
N THR A 60 -8.37 -5.47 9.67
CA THR A 60 -7.54 -6.50 8.99
C THR A 60 -8.34 -7.20 7.87
N PRO A 61 -8.04 -6.92 6.59
CA PRO A 61 -8.79 -7.51 5.49
C PRO A 61 -8.42 -8.98 5.39
N CYS A 62 -9.42 -9.83 5.17
CA CYS A 62 -9.20 -11.24 4.90
C CYS A 62 -9.20 -11.46 3.39
N VAL A 63 -8.12 -12.04 2.87
CA VAL A 63 -8.04 -12.47 1.47
C VAL A 63 -8.54 -13.91 1.39
N HIS A 64 -9.49 -14.18 0.48
CA HIS A 64 -10.01 -15.52 0.22
C HIS A 64 -9.93 -15.85 -1.27
#